data_AF-A0A2W5XJ25-F1
#
_entry.id   AF-A0A2W5XJ25-F1
#
_cell.length_a   1.000
_cell.length_b   1.000
_cell.length_c   1.000
_cell.angle_alpha   90.00
_cell.angle_beta   90.00
_cell.angle_gamma   90.00
#
_symmetry.space_group_name_H-M   'P 1'
#
loop_
_entity.id
_entity.type
_entity.pdbx_description
1 polymer ?
#
loop_
_entity_poly.entity_id
_entity_poly.type
_entity_poly.pdbx_seq_one_letter_code
_entity_poly.pdbx_strand_id
1 'polypeptide(L)'
;MQCWTARMDVPIPRRSAPARPSFARALVGRFSSGGLRLAAYGLIGATAAVLLGVLLWRGRSAGVDALAYWLAARTWIAGGDPYSGSCPLCYAYAPWAVPIFAPWAALPWDWAFGLLRATTLVGLGWSVAWAARRRPMVTALAFLALSVPIGINLDTGNITLPLVLVFWATSLADSRWAGIAWGLAAGMKWITLPLWFLLSRPARRWGAGMLGVTVVASLVLLPATIEQARTVIHMDRPLPIDYLVVLWGAVPWLWREPVATLRRCVARAAWLDAGWQHGVRMWTGRGKVPIGRPDLVEK
;
A
#
# COMPACT_ATOMS: atom_id res chain seq x y z
N MET A 1 25.35 37.67 -55.19
CA MET A 1 25.45 37.10 -53.82
C MET A 1 25.14 35.62 -53.90
N GLN A 2 26.19 34.79 -53.89
CA GLN A 2 26.13 33.33 -53.98
C GLN A 2 26.21 32.76 -52.55
N CYS A 3 25.22 31.95 -52.15
CA CYS A 3 25.25 31.23 -50.89
C CYS A 3 25.54 29.75 -51.17
N TRP A 4 26.65 29.27 -50.65
CA TRP A 4 27.19 27.93 -50.82
C TRP A 4 26.29 26.86 -50.18
N THR A 5 25.98 25.81 -50.94
CA THR A 5 25.38 24.57 -50.44
C THR A 5 26.48 23.62 -49.97
N ALA A 6 26.72 23.56 -48.65
CA ALA A 6 27.53 22.50 -48.05
C ALA A 6 26.70 21.22 -47.94
N ARG A 7 27.03 20.20 -48.75
CA ARG A 7 26.57 18.82 -48.52
C ARG A 7 27.28 18.30 -47.28
N MET A 8 26.51 18.02 -46.22
CA MET A 8 26.99 17.18 -45.12
C MET A 8 26.80 15.71 -45.50
N ASP A 9 27.92 14.99 -45.58
CA ASP A 9 27.93 13.54 -45.65
C ASP A 9 27.38 12.98 -44.32
N VAL A 10 26.18 12.41 -44.36
CA VAL A 10 25.57 11.72 -43.22
C VAL A 10 26.25 10.35 -43.07
N PRO A 11 26.87 10.03 -41.93
CA PRO A 11 27.45 8.71 -41.71
C PRO A 11 26.33 7.66 -41.64
N ILE A 12 26.42 6.63 -42.48
CA ILE A 12 25.53 5.46 -42.44
C ILE A 12 25.73 4.74 -41.10
N PRO A 13 24.69 4.55 -40.26
CA PRO A 13 24.83 3.85 -38.99
C PRO A 13 25.20 2.38 -39.25
N ARG A 14 26.34 1.95 -38.70
CA ARG A 14 26.71 0.52 -38.62
C ARG A 14 25.60 -0.24 -37.88
N ARG A 15 24.97 -1.22 -38.55
CA ARG A 15 24.03 -2.17 -37.94
C ARG A 15 24.74 -2.91 -36.79
N SER A 16 24.46 -2.52 -35.56
CA SER A 16 24.84 -3.27 -34.37
C SER A 16 24.04 -4.58 -34.32
N ALA A 17 24.73 -5.68 -34.04
CA ALA A 17 24.13 -7.01 -33.90
C ALA A 17 22.96 -6.99 -32.89
N PRO A 18 21.92 -7.81 -33.09
CA PRO A 18 20.78 -7.85 -32.17
C PRO A 18 21.25 -8.17 -30.76
N ALA A 19 21.07 -7.20 -29.85
CA ALA A 19 21.45 -7.34 -28.45
C ALA A 19 20.76 -8.58 -27.86
N ARG A 20 21.56 -9.55 -27.39
CA ARG A 20 21.06 -10.73 -26.67
C ARG A 20 20.07 -10.27 -25.60
N PRO A 21 18.87 -10.87 -25.51
CA PRO A 21 17.92 -10.52 -24.47
C PRO A 21 18.61 -10.75 -23.13
N SER A 22 18.60 -9.72 -22.27
CA SER A 22 19.17 -9.82 -20.94
C SER A 22 18.55 -11.00 -20.18
N PHE A 23 19.32 -11.66 -19.32
CA PHE A 23 18.89 -12.79 -18.48
C PHE A 23 17.52 -12.55 -17.81
N ALA A 24 17.23 -11.29 -17.44
CA ALA A 24 15.94 -10.86 -16.92
C ALA A 24 14.76 -11.01 -17.90
N ARG A 25 14.94 -10.73 -19.20
CA ARG A 25 13.92 -10.95 -20.23
C ARG A 25 13.66 -12.44 -20.47
N ALA A 26 14.71 -13.26 -20.43
CA ALA A 26 14.59 -14.71 -20.54
C ALA A 26 13.86 -15.34 -19.33
N LEU A 27 14.13 -14.86 -18.11
CA LEU A 27 13.40 -15.25 -16.90
C LEU A 27 11.92 -14.85 -16.96
N VAL A 28 11.63 -13.63 -17.39
CA VAL A 28 10.23 -13.15 -17.55
C VAL A 28 9.47 -13.97 -18.60
N GLY A 29 10.14 -14.38 -19.69
CA GLY A 29 9.55 -15.28 -20.70
C GLY A 29 9.31 -16.71 -20.21
N ARG A 30 10.08 -17.20 -19.23
CA ARG A 30 9.85 -18.50 -18.57
C ARG A 30 8.66 -18.47 -17.61
N PHE A 31 8.42 -17.35 -16.93
CA PHE A 31 7.25 -17.16 -16.06
C PHE A 31 5.93 -16.92 -16.81
N SER A 32 5.97 -16.76 -18.13
CA SER A 32 4.77 -16.61 -18.98
C SER A 32 4.26 -17.92 -19.58
N SER A 33 4.80 -19.07 -19.20
CA SER A 33 4.27 -20.37 -19.66
C SER A 33 2.83 -20.57 -19.18
N GLY A 34 1.98 -21.16 -20.03
CA GLY A 34 0.56 -21.38 -19.72
C GLY A 34 0.35 -22.15 -18.40
N GLY A 35 1.22 -23.12 -18.11
CA GLY A 35 1.18 -23.93 -16.89
C GLY A 35 1.36 -23.12 -15.60
N LEU A 36 2.30 -22.16 -15.57
CA LEU A 36 2.51 -21.32 -14.37
C LEU A 36 1.34 -20.38 -14.10
N ARG A 37 0.68 -19.88 -15.16
CA ARG A 37 -0.52 -19.05 -15.02
C ARG A 37 -1.68 -19.88 -14.46
N LEU A 38 -1.87 -21.11 -14.96
CA LEU A 38 -2.89 -22.02 -14.47
C LEU A 38 -2.66 -22.37 -12.99
N ALA A 39 -1.43 -22.71 -12.61
CA ALA A 39 -1.06 -22.98 -11.22
C ALA A 39 -1.34 -21.78 -10.31
N ALA A 40 -1.01 -20.57 -10.75
CA ALA A 40 -1.29 -19.35 -10.00
C ALA A 40 -2.80 -19.11 -9.80
N TYR A 41 -3.62 -19.26 -10.85
CA TYR A 41 -5.06 -19.13 -10.72
C TYR A 41 -5.67 -20.23 -9.85
N GLY A 42 -5.15 -21.47 -9.94
CA GLY A 42 -5.51 -22.56 -9.04
C GLY A 42 -5.23 -22.23 -7.58
N LEU A 43 -4.05 -21.67 -7.29
CA LEU A 43 -3.67 -21.24 -5.93
C LEU A 43 -4.56 -20.10 -5.41
N ILE A 44 -4.86 -19.10 -6.24
CA ILE A 44 -5.79 -18.02 -5.89
C ILE A 44 -7.19 -18.60 -5.59
N GLY A 45 -7.69 -19.47 -6.46
CA GLY A 45 -8.99 -20.12 -6.31
C GLY A 45 -9.07 -20.95 -5.03
N ALA A 46 -8.06 -21.78 -4.76
CA ALA A 46 -7.99 -22.59 -3.54
C ALA A 46 -7.94 -21.70 -2.28
N THR A 47 -7.12 -20.65 -2.28
CA THR A 47 -7.02 -19.71 -1.15
C THR A 47 -8.37 -19.00 -0.91
N ALA A 48 -9.02 -18.53 -1.97
CA ALA A 48 -10.33 -17.89 -1.88
C ALA A 48 -11.41 -18.87 -1.39
N ALA A 49 -11.40 -20.12 -1.85
CA ALA A 49 -12.34 -21.15 -1.42
C ALA A 49 -12.20 -21.47 0.07
N VAL A 50 -10.96 -21.60 0.57
CA VAL A 50 -10.70 -21.80 2.00
C VAL A 50 -11.19 -20.61 2.82
N LEU A 51 -10.85 -19.38 2.41
CA LEU A 51 -11.31 -18.17 3.10
C LEU A 51 -12.85 -18.08 3.16
N LEU A 52 -13.52 -18.28 2.02
CA LEU A 52 -14.98 -18.28 1.96
C LEU A 52 -15.58 -19.40 2.80
N GLY A 53 -15.01 -20.61 2.75
CA GLY A 53 -15.43 -21.74 3.57
C GLY A 53 -15.37 -21.42 5.07
N VAL A 54 -14.28 -20.83 5.54
CA VAL A 54 -14.13 -20.41 6.94
C VAL A 54 -15.14 -19.33 7.32
N LEU A 55 -15.35 -18.33 6.45
CA LEU A 55 -16.31 -17.25 6.71
C LEU A 55 -17.76 -17.76 6.76
N LEU A 56 -18.11 -18.72 5.89
CA LEU A 56 -19.43 -19.34 5.90
C LEU A 56 -19.62 -20.25 7.13
N TRP A 57 -18.58 -20.99 7.52
CA TRP A 57 -18.61 -21.86 8.68
C TRP A 57 -18.80 -21.08 9.99
N ARG A 58 -18.18 -19.90 10.13
CA ARG A 58 -18.35 -19.04 11.32
C ARG A 58 -19.74 -18.42 11.45
N GLY A 59 -20.52 -18.36 10.36
CA GLY A 59 -21.90 -17.90 10.38
C GLY A 59 -22.10 -16.48 10.91
N ARG A 60 -23.12 -16.29 11.76
CA ARG A 60 -23.53 -14.99 12.35
C ARG A 60 -22.65 -14.52 13.51
N SER A 61 -21.75 -15.36 14.02
CA SER A 61 -20.89 -15.09 15.18
C SER A 61 -19.68 -14.20 14.85
N ALA A 62 -19.77 -13.45 13.76
CA ALA A 62 -18.72 -12.68 13.13
C ALA A 62 -19.17 -11.21 13.04
N GLY A 63 -18.23 -10.27 12.95
CA GLY A 63 -18.56 -8.85 12.77
C GLY A 63 -18.36 -7.95 13.98
N VAL A 64 -17.59 -8.35 15.00
CA VAL A 64 -17.42 -7.57 16.25
C VAL A 64 -16.99 -6.12 16.00
N ASP A 65 -16.07 -5.88 15.07
CA ASP A 65 -15.60 -4.54 14.71
C ASP A 65 -16.71 -3.77 14.00
N ALA A 66 -17.38 -4.37 13.00
CA ALA A 66 -18.48 -3.74 12.30
C ALA A 66 -19.68 -3.45 13.21
N LEU A 67 -19.93 -4.29 14.21
CA LEU A 67 -21.00 -4.11 15.18
C LEU A 67 -20.74 -2.90 16.07
N ALA A 68 -19.49 -2.68 16.49
CA ALA A 68 -19.10 -1.47 17.20
C ALA A 68 -19.41 -0.21 16.37
N TYR A 69 -19.14 -0.21 15.06
CA TYR A 69 -19.42 0.95 14.20
C TYR A 69 -20.92 1.18 14.02
N TRP A 70 -21.66 0.09 13.82
CA TRP A 70 -23.12 0.12 13.66
C TRP A 70 -23.81 0.62 14.93
N LEU A 71 -23.42 0.11 16.11
CA LEU A 71 -23.95 0.54 17.40
C LEU A 71 -23.60 2.00 17.69
N ALA A 72 -22.34 2.40 17.51
CA ALA A 72 -21.89 3.77 17.77
C ALA A 72 -22.67 4.80 16.93
N ALA A 73 -22.83 4.53 15.63
CA ALA A 73 -23.60 5.41 14.76
C ALA A 73 -25.08 5.46 15.14
N ARG A 74 -25.69 4.35 15.57
CA ARG A 74 -27.07 4.35 16.07
C ARG A 74 -27.23 5.12 17.38
N THR A 75 -26.33 4.92 18.33
CA THR A 75 -26.30 5.67 19.59
C THR A 75 -26.18 7.17 19.30
N TRP A 76 -25.28 7.55 18.39
CA TRP A 76 -25.12 8.93 17.96
C TRP A 76 -26.38 9.50 17.27
N ILE A 77 -27.02 8.75 16.36
CA ILE A 77 -28.29 9.16 15.73
C ILE A 77 -29.39 9.38 16.78
N ALA A 78 -29.41 8.57 17.84
CA ALA A 78 -30.34 8.71 18.96
C ALA A 78 -29.98 9.86 19.92
N GLY A 79 -28.93 10.63 19.65
CA GLY A 79 -28.46 11.73 20.50
C GLY A 79 -27.58 11.30 21.68
N GLY A 80 -27.18 10.03 21.74
CA GLY A 80 -26.30 9.49 22.77
C GLY A 80 -24.82 9.63 22.44
N ASP A 81 -23.97 9.26 23.40
CA ASP A 81 -22.51 9.24 23.25
C ASP A 81 -22.04 7.93 22.56
N PRO A 82 -21.41 7.99 21.36
CA PRO A 82 -20.90 6.80 20.68
C PRO A 82 -19.79 6.07 21.44
N TYR A 83 -19.14 6.71 22.43
CA TYR A 83 -18.05 6.13 23.23
C TYR A 83 -18.51 5.47 24.54
N SER A 84 -19.81 5.50 24.86
CA SER A 84 -20.34 4.96 26.11
C SER A 84 -20.32 3.42 26.20
N GLY A 85 -19.98 2.72 25.11
CA GLY A 85 -19.95 1.25 25.06
C GLY A 85 -18.70 0.65 25.69
N SER A 86 -18.84 -0.49 26.36
CA SER A 86 -17.70 -1.25 26.88
C SER A 86 -17.01 -2.09 25.79
N CYS A 87 -15.70 -2.26 25.92
CA CYS A 87 -14.96 -3.16 25.03
C CYS A 87 -15.39 -4.63 25.30
N PRO A 88 -15.46 -5.49 24.27
CA PRO A 88 -14.87 -5.36 22.93
C PRO A 88 -15.73 -4.62 21.88
N LEU A 89 -16.91 -4.11 22.23
CA LEU A 89 -17.82 -3.40 21.31
C LEU A 89 -17.66 -1.87 21.34
N CYS A 90 -16.62 -1.37 22.00
CA CYS A 90 -16.31 0.03 22.13
C CYS A 90 -15.91 0.64 20.77
N TYR A 91 -16.41 1.84 20.48
CA TYR A 91 -16.04 2.58 19.28
C TYR A 91 -14.66 3.24 19.45
N ALA A 92 -13.72 2.90 18.59
CA ALA A 92 -12.31 3.29 18.74
C ALA A 92 -11.82 4.32 17.69
N TYR A 93 -12.72 4.80 16.82
CA TYR A 93 -12.38 5.68 15.70
C TYR A 93 -12.66 7.15 16.03
N ALA A 94 -12.09 8.06 15.25
CA ALA A 94 -12.23 9.50 15.46
C ALA A 94 -13.71 9.95 15.43
N PRO A 95 -14.13 10.91 16.27
CA PRO A 95 -15.55 11.29 16.39
C PRO A 95 -16.20 11.74 15.08
N TRP A 96 -15.44 12.45 14.23
CA TRP A 96 -15.91 12.92 12.93
C TRP A 96 -16.21 11.79 11.94
N ALA A 97 -15.75 10.57 12.21
CA ALA A 97 -16.01 9.41 11.36
C ALA A 97 -17.36 8.74 11.68
N VAL A 98 -17.99 9.02 12.83
CA VAL A 98 -19.27 8.42 13.22
C VAL A 98 -20.36 8.64 12.15
N PRO A 99 -20.56 9.87 11.60
CA PRO A 99 -21.57 10.10 10.58
C PRO A 99 -21.34 9.33 9.27
N ILE A 100 -20.11 8.91 8.98
CA ILE A 100 -19.80 8.10 7.78
C ILE A 100 -20.47 6.73 7.87
N PHE A 101 -20.65 6.20 9.09
CA PHE A 101 -21.31 4.92 9.33
C PHE A 101 -22.84 5.03 9.42
N ALA A 102 -23.40 6.25 9.48
CA ALA A 102 -24.84 6.47 9.63
C ALA A 102 -25.70 5.81 8.52
N PRO A 103 -25.34 5.87 7.23
CA PRO A 103 -26.11 5.17 6.18
C PRO A 103 -26.16 3.66 6.40
N TRP A 104 -25.08 3.08 6.95
CA TRP A 104 -25.00 1.66 7.26
C TRP A 104 -25.78 1.29 8.52
N ALA A 105 -25.76 2.16 9.53
CA ALA A 105 -26.51 2.02 10.78
C ALA A 105 -28.03 2.11 10.61
N ALA A 106 -28.50 2.77 9.54
CA ALA A 106 -29.91 2.80 9.20
C ALA A 106 -30.46 1.41 8.80
N LEU A 107 -29.60 0.52 8.29
CA LEU A 107 -29.99 -0.84 7.90
C LEU A 107 -30.08 -1.77 9.13
N PRO A 108 -30.95 -2.81 9.09
CA PRO A 108 -30.87 -3.91 10.05
C PRO A 108 -29.48 -4.56 10.02
N TRP A 109 -29.00 -5.02 11.17
CA TRP A 109 -27.63 -5.52 11.34
C TRP A 109 -27.23 -6.57 10.27
N ASP A 110 -28.08 -7.56 10.00
CA ASP A 110 -27.79 -8.61 9.01
C ASP A 110 -27.53 -8.03 7.61
N TRP A 111 -28.29 -7.01 7.22
CA TRP A 111 -28.11 -6.31 5.94
C TRP A 111 -26.87 -5.42 5.94
N ALA A 112 -26.67 -4.66 7.02
CA ALA A 112 -25.50 -3.79 7.18
C ALA A 112 -24.21 -4.63 7.06
N PHE A 113 -24.11 -5.69 7.86
CA PHE A 113 -22.92 -6.52 7.87
C PHE A 113 -22.76 -7.33 6.58
N GLY A 114 -23.84 -7.91 6.06
CA GLY A 114 -23.86 -8.63 4.79
C GLY A 114 -23.38 -7.75 3.62
N LEU A 115 -23.87 -6.51 3.53
CA LEU A 115 -23.49 -5.57 2.49
C LEU A 115 -22.03 -5.12 2.62
N LEU A 116 -21.56 -4.84 3.84
CA LEU A 116 -20.15 -4.51 4.09
C LEU A 116 -19.24 -5.64 3.62
N ARG A 117 -19.55 -6.88 4.01
CA ARG A 117 -18.76 -8.05 3.63
C ARG A 117 -18.82 -8.30 2.12
N ALA A 118 -20.00 -8.23 1.50
CA ALA A 118 -20.17 -8.44 0.07
C ALA A 118 -19.42 -7.40 -0.76
N THR A 119 -19.54 -6.11 -0.42
CA THR A 119 -18.81 -5.02 -1.11
C THR A 119 -17.30 -5.17 -0.95
N THR A 120 -16.83 -5.55 0.23
CA THR A 120 -15.41 -5.82 0.49
C THR A 120 -14.90 -7.02 -0.32
N LEU A 121 -15.67 -8.11 -0.41
CA LEU A 121 -15.35 -9.28 -1.22
C LEU A 121 -15.28 -8.96 -2.72
N VAL A 122 -16.23 -8.17 -3.23
CA VAL A 122 -16.21 -7.71 -4.63
C VAL A 122 -14.98 -6.86 -4.91
N GLY A 123 -14.67 -5.89 -4.05
CA GLY A 123 -13.48 -5.06 -4.17
C GLY A 123 -12.18 -5.87 -4.11
N LEU A 124 -12.11 -6.84 -3.19
CA LEU A 124 -10.98 -7.75 -3.07
C LEU A 124 -10.81 -8.60 -4.33
N GLY A 125 -11.89 -9.26 -4.79
CA GLY A 125 -11.88 -10.07 -6.01
C GLY A 125 -11.44 -9.29 -7.23
N TRP A 126 -11.95 -8.06 -7.39
CA TRP A 126 -11.51 -7.15 -8.46
C TRP A 126 -10.02 -6.80 -8.35
N SER A 127 -9.53 -6.47 -7.15
CA SER A 127 -8.12 -6.12 -6.93
C SER A 127 -7.18 -7.31 -7.22
N VAL A 128 -7.55 -8.52 -6.80
CA VAL A 128 -6.82 -9.77 -7.07
C VAL A 128 -6.84 -10.06 -8.57
N ALA A 129 -7.99 -9.97 -9.23
CA ALA A 129 -8.10 -10.22 -10.66
C ALA A 129 -7.25 -9.24 -11.50
N TRP A 130 -7.24 -7.96 -11.13
CA TRP A 130 -6.38 -6.97 -11.77
C TRP A 130 -4.90 -7.27 -11.57
N ALA A 131 -4.50 -7.69 -10.36
CA ALA A 131 -3.11 -7.97 -10.01
C ALA A 131 -2.63 -9.26 -10.70
N ALA A 132 -3.47 -10.30 -10.71
CA ALA A 132 -3.18 -11.59 -11.31
C ALA A 132 -3.05 -11.51 -12.84
N ARG A 133 -3.81 -10.63 -13.50
CA ARG A 133 -3.62 -10.36 -14.94
C ARG A 133 -2.23 -9.81 -15.28
N ARG A 134 -1.55 -9.17 -14.32
CA ARG A 134 -0.21 -8.58 -14.49
C ARG A 134 0.90 -9.50 -13.99
N ARG A 135 0.75 -10.09 -12.81
CA ARG A 135 1.76 -10.95 -12.16
C ARG A 135 1.07 -12.13 -11.46
N PRO A 136 0.61 -13.14 -12.20
CA PRO A 136 -0.27 -14.17 -11.67
C PRO A 136 0.35 -14.89 -10.46
N MET A 137 1.58 -15.41 -10.59
CA MET A 137 2.23 -16.15 -9.51
C MET A 137 2.55 -15.28 -8.29
N VAL A 138 3.09 -14.07 -8.51
CA VAL A 138 3.43 -13.16 -7.40
C VAL A 138 2.17 -12.70 -6.67
N THR A 139 1.08 -12.44 -7.40
CA THR A 139 -0.24 -12.15 -6.81
C THR A 139 -0.75 -13.34 -6.00
N ALA A 140 -0.64 -14.56 -6.53
CA ALA A 140 -1.10 -15.76 -5.83
C ALA A 140 -0.37 -15.94 -4.49
N LEU A 141 0.96 -15.78 -4.49
CA LEU A 141 1.77 -15.87 -3.28
C LEU A 141 1.47 -14.74 -2.29
N ALA A 142 1.32 -13.50 -2.75
CA ALA A 142 0.97 -12.37 -1.89
C ALA A 142 -0.43 -12.54 -1.28
N PHE A 143 -1.40 -13.01 -2.07
CA PHE A 143 -2.76 -13.27 -1.60
C PHE A 143 -2.79 -14.42 -0.59
N LEU A 144 -2.03 -15.50 -0.84
CA LEU A 144 -1.86 -16.59 0.11
C LEU A 144 -1.23 -16.11 1.42
N ALA A 145 -0.12 -15.36 1.35
CA ALA A 145 0.57 -14.86 2.53
C ALA A 145 -0.29 -13.91 3.37
N LEU A 146 -1.17 -13.14 2.71
CA LEU A 146 -2.10 -12.22 3.38
C LEU A 146 -3.48 -12.82 3.64
N SER A 147 -3.67 -14.13 3.36
CA SER A 147 -4.99 -14.77 3.51
C SER A 147 -5.51 -14.68 4.94
N VAL A 148 -4.67 -14.95 5.94
CA VAL A 148 -5.03 -14.84 7.37
C VAL A 148 -5.49 -13.43 7.74
N PRO A 149 -4.70 -12.35 7.55
CA PRO A 149 -5.15 -11.00 7.89
C PRO A 149 -6.37 -10.54 7.06
N ILE A 150 -6.48 -10.94 5.79
CA ILE A 150 -7.67 -10.69 4.97
C ILE A 150 -8.90 -11.38 5.57
N GLY A 151 -8.77 -12.66 5.96
CA GLY A 151 -9.81 -13.44 6.60
C GLY A 151 -10.29 -12.81 7.89
N ILE A 152 -9.37 -12.35 8.75
CA ILE A 152 -9.71 -11.65 10.00
C ILE A 152 -10.51 -10.37 9.70
N ASN A 153 -10.09 -9.55 8.72
CA ASN A 153 -10.83 -8.33 8.38
C ASN A 153 -12.25 -8.63 7.84
N LEU A 154 -12.40 -9.66 7.00
CA LEU A 154 -13.70 -10.08 6.46
C LEU A 154 -14.61 -10.69 7.54
N ASP A 155 -14.00 -11.39 8.51
CA ASP A 155 -14.70 -12.01 9.63
C ASP A 155 -15.17 -10.96 10.64
N THR A 156 -14.29 -10.07 11.11
CA THR A 156 -14.66 -9.06 12.11
C THR A 156 -15.38 -7.84 11.52
N GLY A 157 -15.31 -7.65 10.19
CA GLY A 157 -15.82 -6.43 9.55
C GLY A 157 -14.93 -5.21 9.79
N ASN A 158 -13.65 -5.44 10.05
CA ASN A 158 -12.67 -4.38 10.29
C ASN A 158 -12.52 -3.51 9.02
N ILE A 159 -12.63 -2.18 9.19
CA ILE A 159 -12.58 -1.24 8.06
C ILE A 159 -11.19 -1.10 7.42
N THR A 160 -10.13 -1.72 7.95
CA THR A 160 -8.78 -1.62 7.36
C THR A 160 -8.77 -2.13 5.92
N LEU A 161 -9.34 -3.30 5.66
CA LEU A 161 -9.40 -3.85 4.30
C LEU A 161 -10.23 -2.96 3.35
N PRO A 162 -11.46 -2.52 3.69
CA PRO A 162 -12.18 -1.50 2.91
C PRO A 162 -11.35 -0.24 2.60
N LEU A 163 -10.68 0.34 3.60
CA LEU A 163 -9.84 1.53 3.41
C LEU A 163 -8.68 1.24 2.45
N VAL A 164 -8.04 0.08 2.59
CA VAL A 164 -6.98 -0.38 1.69
C VAL A 164 -7.51 -0.56 0.27
N LEU A 165 -8.71 -1.11 0.07
CA LEU A 165 -9.31 -1.30 -1.24
C LEU A 165 -9.72 0.03 -1.89
N VAL A 166 -10.22 1.00 -1.12
CA VAL A 166 -10.50 2.36 -1.60
C VAL A 166 -9.21 3.07 -2.00
N PHE A 167 -8.17 3.00 -1.17
CA PHE A 167 -6.85 3.50 -1.52
C PHE A 167 -6.31 2.82 -2.78
N TRP A 168 -6.44 1.50 -2.87
CA TRP A 168 -6.02 0.71 -4.02
C TRP A 168 -6.73 1.18 -5.29
N ALA A 169 -8.06 1.33 -5.26
CA ALA A 169 -8.86 1.77 -6.40
C ALA A 169 -8.52 3.19 -6.83
N THR A 170 -8.40 4.11 -5.87
CA THR A 170 -8.09 5.53 -6.14
C THR A 170 -6.65 5.72 -6.57
N SER A 171 -5.72 4.87 -6.14
CA SER A 171 -4.35 4.83 -6.67
C SER A 171 -4.33 4.48 -8.16
N LEU A 172 -5.38 3.83 -8.67
CA LEU A 172 -5.51 3.58 -10.09
C LEU A 172 -5.98 4.79 -10.90
N ALA A 173 -6.58 5.78 -10.24
CA ALA A 173 -7.18 6.97 -10.82
C ALA A 173 -6.25 8.19 -10.72
N ASP A 174 -6.82 9.39 -10.58
CA ASP A 174 -6.08 10.65 -10.48
C ASP A 174 -5.35 10.83 -9.14
N SER A 175 -4.24 11.56 -9.16
CA SER A 175 -3.42 11.84 -7.97
C SER A 175 -4.20 12.55 -6.85
N ARG A 176 -5.17 13.41 -7.18
CA ARG A 176 -6.02 14.08 -6.19
C ARG A 176 -6.81 13.08 -5.36
N TRP A 177 -7.50 12.16 -6.02
CA TRP A 177 -8.36 11.17 -5.34
C TRP A 177 -7.55 10.17 -4.53
N ALA A 178 -6.40 9.73 -5.04
CA ALA A 178 -5.47 8.89 -4.27
C ALA A 178 -4.99 9.59 -2.98
N GLY A 179 -4.68 10.89 -3.08
CA GLY A 179 -4.30 11.71 -1.93
C GLY A 179 -5.43 11.86 -0.91
N ILE A 180 -6.62 12.29 -1.35
CA ILE A 180 -7.79 12.46 -0.49
C ILE A 180 -8.17 11.15 0.22
N ALA A 181 -8.24 10.05 -0.53
CA ALA A 181 -8.55 8.73 0.01
C ALA A 181 -7.52 8.29 1.06
N TRP A 182 -6.23 8.53 0.81
CA TRP A 182 -5.18 8.26 1.79
C TRP A 182 -5.35 9.12 3.06
N GLY A 183 -5.59 10.42 2.92
CA GLY A 183 -5.68 11.33 4.07
C GLY A 183 -6.87 10.99 4.96
N LEU A 184 -8.02 10.66 4.35
CA LEU A 184 -9.18 10.11 5.05
C LEU A 184 -8.87 8.79 5.75
N ALA A 185 -8.28 7.83 5.03
CA ALA A 185 -7.93 6.53 5.60
C ALA A 185 -6.95 6.66 6.78
N ALA A 186 -5.93 7.51 6.67
CA ALA A 186 -4.95 7.75 7.73
C ALA A 186 -5.57 8.46 8.94
N GLY A 187 -6.48 9.42 8.70
CA GLY A 187 -7.23 10.08 9.76
C GLY A 187 -8.18 9.13 10.50
N MET A 188 -8.79 8.17 9.79
CA MET A 188 -9.62 7.14 10.43
C MET A 188 -8.77 6.09 11.14
N LYS A 189 -7.70 5.62 10.50
CA LYS A 189 -6.88 4.51 10.96
C LYS A 189 -5.41 4.75 10.65
N TRP A 190 -4.68 5.22 11.66
CA TRP A 190 -3.28 5.64 11.55
C TRP A 190 -2.35 4.59 10.93
N ILE A 191 -2.69 3.30 10.99
CA ILE A 191 -1.89 2.23 10.40
C ILE A 191 -1.75 2.34 8.86
N THR A 192 -2.59 3.14 8.20
CA THR A 192 -2.44 3.43 6.76
C THR A 192 -1.48 4.59 6.46
N LEU A 193 -0.93 5.28 7.49
CA LEU A 193 0.06 6.34 7.31
C LEU A 193 1.25 5.92 6.41
N PRO A 194 1.85 4.71 6.55
CA PRO A 194 2.96 4.29 5.70
C PRO A 194 2.66 4.27 4.20
N LEU A 195 1.38 4.16 3.80
CA LEU A 195 0.99 4.24 2.38
C LEU A 195 1.31 5.60 1.74
N TRP A 196 1.60 6.63 2.55
CA TRP A 196 2.10 7.94 2.09
C TRP A 196 3.29 7.83 1.15
N PHE A 197 4.20 6.89 1.43
CA PHE A 197 5.42 6.73 0.65
C PHE A 197 5.16 6.21 -0.77
N LEU A 198 4.01 5.57 -0.97
CA LEU A 198 3.56 5.06 -2.28
C LEU A 198 2.87 6.14 -3.12
N LEU A 199 2.45 7.24 -2.50
CA LEU A 199 1.80 8.34 -3.19
C LEU A 199 2.79 9.12 -4.06
N SER A 200 2.31 9.57 -5.23
CA SER A 200 2.99 10.57 -6.05
C SER A 200 3.14 11.89 -5.31
N ARG A 201 4.11 12.73 -5.69
CA ARG A 201 4.27 14.08 -5.10
C ARG A 201 2.98 14.93 -5.09
N PRO A 202 2.20 15.02 -6.19
CA PRO A 202 0.94 15.76 -6.13
C PRO A 202 -0.10 15.09 -5.22
N ALA A 203 -0.19 13.76 -5.21
CA ALA A 203 -1.11 13.04 -4.32
C ALA A 203 -0.78 13.28 -2.84
N ARG A 204 0.50 13.35 -2.48
CA ARG A 204 0.94 13.70 -1.12
C ARG A 204 0.39 15.05 -0.67
N ARG A 205 0.42 16.09 -1.52
CA ARG A 205 -0.11 17.41 -1.14
C ARG A 205 -1.59 17.35 -0.79
N TRP A 206 -2.38 16.70 -1.64
CA TRP A 206 -3.81 16.48 -1.38
C TRP A 206 -4.04 15.62 -0.13
N GLY A 207 -3.21 14.61 0.07
CA GLY A 207 -3.25 13.77 1.25
C GLY A 207 -2.97 14.52 2.54
N ALA A 208 -1.92 15.34 2.59
CA ALA A 208 -1.60 16.17 3.75
C ALA A 208 -2.71 17.19 4.02
N GLY A 209 -3.26 17.81 2.97
CA GLY A 209 -4.40 18.70 3.11
C GLY A 209 -5.60 18.00 3.75
N MET A 210 -5.96 16.81 3.24
CA MET A 210 -7.09 16.05 3.78
C MET A 210 -6.82 15.52 5.19
N LEU A 211 -5.61 15.05 5.49
CA LEU A 211 -5.22 14.65 6.84
C LEU A 211 -5.32 15.85 7.80
N GLY A 212 -4.87 17.04 7.37
CA GLY A 212 -5.04 18.28 8.11
C GLY A 212 -6.51 18.59 8.41
N VAL A 213 -7.42 18.40 7.44
CA VAL A 213 -8.87 18.52 7.67
C VAL A 213 -9.36 17.55 8.74
N THR A 214 -8.93 16.29 8.72
CA THR A 214 -9.32 15.31 9.75
C THR A 214 -8.77 15.67 11.13
N VAL A 215 -7.55 16.23 11.21
CA VAL A 215 -6.98 16.73 12.46
C VAL A 215 -7.78 17.90 13.00
N VAL A 216 -8.12 18.89 12.16
CA VAL A 216 -8.97 20.02 12.55
C VAL A 216 -10.35 19.53 13.00
N ALA A 217 -10.96 18.58 12.30
CA ALA A 217 -12.23 18.00 12.70
C ALA A 217 -12.16 17.31 14.08
N SER A 218 -11.08 16.57 14.36
CA SER A 218 -10.84 16.00 15.69
C SER A 218 -10.65 17.09 16.76
N LEU A 219 -9.97 18.20 16.45
CA LEU A 219 -9.80 19.32 17.38
C LEU A 219 -11.12 20.08 17.65
N VAL A 220 -11.97 20.24 16.64
CA VAL A 220 -13.32 20.81 16.81
C VAL A 220 -14.16 19.90 17.73
N LEU A 221 -13.95 18.59 17.65
CA LEU A 221 -14.59 17.57 18.48
C LEU A 221 -13.68 17.12 19.64
N LEU A 222 -12.90 18.03 20.22
CA LEU A 222 -11.86 17.70 21.21
C LEU A 222 -12.38 16.87 22.41
N PRO A 223 -13.52 17.19 23.05
CA PRO A 223 -14.01 16.38 24.17
C PRO A 223 -14.24 14.91 23.78
N ALA A 224 -14.92 14.67 22.65
CA ALA A 224 -15.15 13.32 22.14
C ALA A 224 -13.84 12.64 21.68
N THR A 225 -12.88 13.41 21.16
CA THR A 225 -11.55 12.91 20.78
C THR A 225 -10.74 12.47 22.00
N ILE A 226 -10.90 13.13 23.15
CA ILE A 226 -10.28 12.69 24.41
C ILE A 226 -10.87 11.36 24.87
N GLU A 227 -12.20 11.19 24.83
CA GLU A 227 -12.83 9.91 25.16
C GLU A 227 -12.40 8.79 24.21
N GLN A 228 -12.36 9.07 22.91
CA GLN A 228 -11.80 8.17 21.90
C GLN A 228 -10.38 7.71 22.24
N ALA A 229 -9.50 8.65 22.61
CA ALA A 229 -8.13 8.33 23.00
C ALA A 229 -8.08 7.45 24.24
N ARG A 230 -8.92 7.73 25.26
CA ARG A 230 -9.04 6.87 26.45
C ARG A 230 -9.49 5.47 26.09
N THR A 231 -10.51 5.34 25.24
CA THR A 231 -10.99 4.02 24.76
C THR A 231 -9.88 3.24 24.09
N VAL A 232 -9.11 3.86 23.19
CA VAL A 232 -8.00 3.20 22.48
C VAL A 232 -6.87 2.79 23.42
N ILE A 233 -6.50 3.64 24.38
CA ILE A 233 -5.41 3.35 25.33
C ILE A 233 -5.72 2.16 26.24
N HIS A 234 -6.98 2.01 26.66
CA HIS A 234 -7.41 0.93 27.54
C HIS A 234 -7.91 -0.30 26.78
N MET A 235 -7.79 -0.31 25.45
CA MET A 235 -8.22 -1.45 24.66
C MET A 235 -7.15 -2.53 24.67
N ASP A 236 -7.39 -3.60 25.43
CA ASP A 236 -6.56 -4.80 25.39
C ASP A 236 -6.66 -5.44 24.01
N ARG A 237 -5.65 -5.20 23.16
CA ARG A 237 -5.55 -5.83 21.84
C ARG A 237 -4.30 -6.69 21.75
N PRO A 238 -4.43 -7.98 21.35
CA PRO A 238 -3.27 -8.77 20.93
C PRO A 238 -2.61 -8.13 19.71
N LEU A 239 -1.42 -8.63 19.34
CA LEU A 239 -0.68 -8.17 18.17
C LEU A 239 -1.63 -8.05 16.95
N PRO A 240 -1.78 -6.86 16.34
CA PRO A 240 -2.80 -6.61 15.32
C PRO A 240 -2.36 -7.17 13.96
N ILE A 241 -2.33 -8.50 13.85
CA ILE A 241 -1.93 -9.21 12.63
C ILE A 241 -2.84 -8.82 11.47
N ASP A 242 -4.11 -8.49 11.74
CA ASP A 242 -5.08 -7.99 10.77
C ASP A 242 -4.60 -6.75 10.01
N TYR A 243 -3.70 -5.96 10.59
CA TYR A 243 -3.12 -4.76 9.95
C TYR A 243 -2.14 -5.08 8.82
N LEU A 244 -1.63 -6.31 8.73
CA LEU A 244 -0.79 -6.72 7.61
C LEU A 244 -1.53 -6.62 6.25
N VAL A 245 -2.87 -6.54 6.26
CA VAL A 245 -3.66 -6.29 5.06
C VAL A 245 -3.30 -4.96 4.37
N VAL A 246 -2.75 -3.99 5.11
CA VAL A 246 -2.25 -2.71 4.55
C VAL A 246 -1.18 -2.93 3.49
N LEU A 247 -0.40 -4.01 3.59
CA LEU A 247 0.59 -4.37 2.57
C LEU A 247 -0.04 -4.61 1.19
N TRP A 248 -1.31 -5.03 1.14
CA TRP A 248 -2.05 -5.16 -0.13
C TRP A 248 -2.22 -3.82 -0.86
N GLY A 249 -2.27 -2.71 -0.12
CA GLY A 249 -2.34 -1.36 -0.68
C GLY A 249 -1.11 -0.99 -1.52
N ALA A 250 0.02 -1.67 -1.34
CA ALA A 250 1.23 -1.47 -2.15
C ALA A 250 1.20 -2.15 -3.52
N VAL A 251 0.29 -3.11 -3.73
CA VAL A 251 0.24 -3.94 -4.95
C VAL A 251 0.13 -3.10 -6.24
N PRO A 252 -0.72 -2.06 -6.36
CA PRO A 252 -0.82 -1.27 -7.58
C PRO A 252 0.51 -0.64 -7.98
N TRP A 253 1.23 -0.10 -7.00
CA TRP A 253 2.53 0.55 -7.20
C TRP A 253 3.59 -0.48 -7.62
N LEU A 254 3.71 -1.56 -6.86
CA LEU A 254 4.69 -2.62 -7.12
C LEU A 254 4.46 -3.28 -8.50
N TRP A 255 3.20 -3.50 -8.90
CA TRP A 255 2.88 -4.25 -10.12
C TRP A 255 2.84 -3.36 -11.38
N ARG A 256 2.68 -2.04 -11.23
CA ARG A 256 2.79 -1.08 -12.35
C ARG A 256 4.23 -0.76 -12.71
N GLU A 257 5.10 -0.54 -11.73
CA GLU A 257 6.49 -0.17 -11.98
C GLU A 257 7.42 -1.38 -11.78
N PRO A 258 7.79 -2.10 -12.85
CA PRO A 258 8.10 -3.53 -12.76
C PRO A 258 9.23 -3.89 -11.80
N VAL A 259 10.31 -3.12 -11.85
CA VAL A 259 11.65 -3.46 -11.38
C VAL A 259 12.54 -2.22 -11.54
N ALA A 260 12.20 -1.29 -12.46
CA ALA A 260 13.04 -0.13 -12.78
C ALA A 260 13.24 0.81 -11.59
N THR A 261 12.24 0.99 -10.73
CA THR A 261 12.34 1.90 -9.58
C THR A 261 13.07 1.24 -8.42
N LEU A 262 12.83 -0.04 -8.15
CA LEU A 262 13.63 -0.87 -7.25
C LEU A 262 15.09 -0.99 -7.74
N ARG A 263 15.34 -1.19 -9.04
CA ARG A 263 16.67 -1.16 -9.65
C ARG A 263 17.32 0.20 -9.53
N ARG A 264 16.58 1.29 -9.72
CA ARG A 264 17.11 2.64 -9.50
C ARG A 264 17.48 2.84 -8.04
N CYS A 265 16.68 2.38 -7.08
CA CYS A 265 17.01 2.45 -5.66
C CYS A 265 18.23 1.59 -5.29
N VAL A 266 18.27 0.33 -5.73
CA VAL A 266 19.41 -0.57 -5.50
C VAL A 266 20.67 -0.06 -6.19
N ALA A 267 20.56 0.45 -7.42
CA ALA A 267 21.68 1.06 -8.13
C ALA A 267 22.15 2.35 -7.44
N ARG A 268 21.25 3.15 -6.86
CA ARG A 268 21.61 4.33 -6.06
C ARG A 268 22.29 3.95 -4.76
N ALA A 269 21.79 2.93 -4.08
CA ALA A 269 22.40 2.40 -2.86
C ALA A 269 23.80 1.83 -3.14
N ALA A 270 23.94 1.06 -4.23
CA ALA A 270 25.24 0.56 -4.69
C ALA A 270 26.19 1.69 -5.13
N TRP A 271 25.66 2.77 -5.73
CA TRP A 271 26.46 3.95 -6.09
C TRP A 271 26.92 4.73 -4.86
N LEU A 272 26.07 4.87 -3.84
CA LEU A 272 26.44 5.47 -2.56
C LEU A 272 27.52 4.64 -1.83
N ASP A 273 27.41 3.32 -1.88
CA ASP A 273 28.40 2.41 -1.30
C ASP A 273 29.74 2.46 -2.07
N ALA A 274 29.69 2.50 -3.42
CA ALA A 274 30.88 2.69 -4.26
C ALA A 274 31.53 4.06 -4.04
N GLY A 275 30.73 5.13 -3.91
CA GLY A 275 31.20 6.48 -3.60
C GLY A 275 31.82 6.55 -2.20
N TRP A 276 31.24 5.87 -1.21
CA TRP A 276 31.78 5.72 0.13
C TRP A 276 33.14 5.01 0.10
N GLN A 277 33.27 3.90 -0.63
CA GLN A 277 34.55 3.20 -0.78
C GLN A 277 35.61 4.05 -1.49
N HIS A 278 35.23 4.88 -2.46
CA HIS A 278 36.16 5.78 -3.14
C HIS A 278 36.63 6.92 -2.22
N GLY A 279 35.72 7.48 -1.42
CA GLY A 279 36.04 8.48 -0.39
C GLY A 279 36.95 7.92 0.72
N VAL A 280 36.67 6.71 1.21
CA VAL A 280 37.50 6.04 2.22
C VAL A 280 38.91 5.75 1.68
N ARG A 281 39.08 5.42 0.39
CA ARG A 281 40.42 5.25 -0.22
C ARG A 281 41.20 6.57 -0.34
N MET A 282 40.53 7.69 -0.59
CA MET A 282 41.17 9.01 -0.54
C MET A 282 41.57 9.38 0.88
N TRP A 283 40.72 9.10 1.87
CA TRP A 283 40.94 9.51 3.26
C TRP A 283 41.95 8.64 4.01
N THR A 284 42.01 7.34 3.71
CA THR A 284 42.94 6.39 4.35
C THR A 284 44.37 6.43 3.82
N GLY A 285 44.71 7.40 2.95
CA GLY A 285 46.10 7.75 2.66
C GLY A 285 46.97 6.63 2.08
N ARG A 286 46.39 5.59 1.47
CA ARG A 286 47.16 4.57 0.71
C ARG A 286 47.44 4.98 -0.74
N GLY A 287 47.16 6.22 -1.11
CA GLY A 287 47.93 6.88 -2.15
C GLY A 287 49.32 7.13 -1.58
N LYS A 288 50.25 6.18 -1.77
CA LYS A 288 51.68 6.46 -1.64
C LYS A 288 51.97 7.61 -2.61
N VAL A 289 51.91 8.86 -2.13
CA VAL A 289 52.59 9.96 -2.80
C VAL A 289 54.05 9.50 -2.85
N PRO A 290 54.64 9.34 -4.04
CA PRO A 290 56.05 9.06 -4.11
C PRO A 290 56.73 10.26 -3.46
N ILE A 291 57.27 10.06 -2.25
CA ILE A 291 58.20 11.01 -1.68
C ILE A 291 59.38 10.98 -2.65
N GLY A 292 59.49 12.02 -3.47
CA GLY A 292 60.58 12.21 -4.40
C GLY A 292 61.88 12.04 -3.63
N ARG A 293 62.74 11.14 -4.10
CA ARG A 293 64.10 11.02 -3.60
C ARG A 293 64.82 12.34 -3.85
N PRO A 294 65.42 12.99 -2.83
CA PRO A 294 66.26 14.15 -3.01
C PRO A 294 67.65 13.68 -3.45
N ASP A 295 67.75 13.16 -4.67
CA ASP A 295 69.02 12.73 -5.22
C ASP A 295 69.24 13.52 -6.52
N LEU A 296 70.40 14.19 -6.61
CA LEU A 296 70.97 14.90 -7.78
C LEU A 296 70.67 16.40 -7.89
N VAL A 297 71.32 17.18 -7.03
CA VAL A 297 71.93 18.45 -7.48
C VAL A 297 73.44 18.24 -7.48
N GLU A 298 73.98 17.90 -8.64
CA GLU A 298 75.39 18.14 -8.94
C GLU A 298 75.57 19.65 -9.12
N LYS A 299 76.31 20.28 -8.19
CA LYS A 299 77.48 21.14 -8.43
C LYS A 299 78.03 21.66 -7.11
#